data_AF-A0A418T5L4-F1
#
_entry.id   AF-A0A418T5L4-F1
#
_cell.length_a   1.000
_cell.length_b   1.000
_cell.length_c   1.000
_cell.angle_alpha   90.00
_cell.angle_beta   90.00
_cell.angle_gamma   90.00
#
_symmetry.space_group_name_H-M   'P 1'
#
loop_
_entity.id
_entity.type
_entity.pdbx_description
1 polymer ?
#
loop_
_entity_poly.entity_id
_entity_poly.type
_entity_poly.pdbx_seq_one_letter_code
_entity_poly.pdbx_strand_id
1 'polypeptide(L)'
;MNFLEQLAYEWYSYSGYFVRSNIKYDKRPNGGYGGEMDVVAFDYKSNKLIHIEASMDADSNAIRVERFTRKFAIPIEKYNLCLNTDVSAVEQIAIVGTAKSTIDFGNGIRHVTIPSFLNYITREVKDLDPMKAAISEGYPILRGIQFSNYYLFRE
;
A
#
# COMPACT_ATOMS: atom_id res chain seq x y z
N MET A 1 -8.98 -5.24 -5.36
CA MET A 1 -8.76 -4.93 -3.93
C MET A 1 -8.84 -6.18 -3.07
N ASN A 2 -7.68 -6.73 -2.71
CA ASN A 2 -7.55 -7.75 -1.67
C ASN A 2 -7.41 -7.12 -0.25
N PHE A 3 -7.30 -7.94 0.80
CA PHE A 3 -7.16 -7.46 2.18
C PHE A 3 -5.98 -6.51 2.40
N LEU A 4 -4.78 -6.84 1.90
CA LEU A 4 -3.58 -6.01 2.09
C LEU A 4 -3.66 -4.72 1.29
N GLU A 5 -4.18 -4.78 0.06
CA GLU A 5 -4.44 -3.60 -0.76
C GLU A 5 -5.43 -2.65 -0.07
N GLN A 6 -6.51 -3.19 0.50
CA GLN A 6 -7.50 -2.42 1.25
C GLN A 6 -6.88 -1.81 2.53
N LEU A 7 -6.11 -2.59 3.29
CA LEU A 7 -5.44 -2.07 4.49
C LEU A 7 -4.42 -0.98 4.16
N ALA A 8 -3.64 -1.13 3.09
CA ALA A 8 -2.74 -0.09 2.60
C ALA A 8 -3.53 1.17 2.18
N TYR A 9 -4.62 0.98 1.43
CA TYR A 9 -5.50 2.07 1.03
C TYR A 9 -6.02 2.86 2.24
N GLU A 10 -6.57 2.17 3.24
CA GLU A 10 -7.10 2.78 4.46
C GLU A 10 -6.02 3.48 5.27
N TRP A 11 -4.87 2.83 5.48
CA TRP A 11 -3.78 3.39 6.27
C TRP A 11 -3.25 4.70 5.69
N TYR A 12 -2.94 4.71 4.38
CA TYR A 12 -2.42 5.92 3.74
C TYR A 12 -3.49 7.01 3.62
N SER A 13 -4.76 6.65 3.40
CA SER A 13 -5.86 7.62 3.39
C SER A 13 -6.03 8.27 4.77
N TYR A 14 -6.02 7.46 5.83
CA TYR A 14 -6.09 7.92 7.21
C TYR A 14 -4.89 8.79 7.59
N SER A 15 -3.70 8.47 7.06
CA SER A 15 -2.46 9.23 7.27
C SER A 15 -2.40 10.56 6.48
N GLY A 16 -3.45 10.90 5.73
CA GLY A 16 -3.60 12.19 5.05
C GLY A 16 -3.14 12.23 3.59
N TYR A 17 -2.88 11.08 2.96
CA TYR A 17 -2.55 11.00 1.53
C TYR A 17 -3.82 11.00 0.67
N PHE A 18 -3.70 11.48 -0.57
CA PHE A 18 -4.70 11.22 -1.61
C PHE A 18 -4.45 9.86 -2.22
N VAL A 19 -5.35 8.90 -1.97
CA VAL A 19 -5.13 7.51 -2.36
C VAL A 19 -6.08 7.07 -3.46
N ARG A 20 -5.53 6.38 -4.46
CA ARG A 20 -6.29 5.66 -5.48
C ARG A 20 -5.79 4.21 -5.53
N SER A 21 -6.65 3.29 -5.95
CA SER A 21 -6.32 1.87 -6.05
C SER A 21 -6.88 1.27 -7.34
N ASN A 22 -6.37 0.09 -7.70
CA ASN A 22 -6.73 -0.66 -8.91
C ASN A 22 -6.63 0.22 -10.18
N ILE A 23 -5.54 0.99 -10.29
CA ILE A 23 -5.36 1.94 -11.40
C ILE A 23 -4.83 1.19 -12.61
N LYS A 24 -5.70 0.97 -13.58
CA LYS A 24 -5.34 0.32 -14.84
C LYS A 24 -4.75 1.31 -15.82
N TYR A 25 -3.66 0.92 -16.48
CA TYR A 25 -2.96 1.76 -17.46
C TYR A 25 -2.76 1.03 -18.80
N ASP A 26 -2.45 1.80 -19.84
CA ASP A 26 -2.30 1.31 -21.23
C ASP A 26 -3.50 0.49 -21.72
N LYS A 27 -4.68 1.11 -21.78
CA LYS A 27 -5.89 0.47 -22.32
C LYS A 27 -5.66 0.04 -23.78
N ARG A 28 -5.91 -1.22 -24.10
CA ARG A 28 -5.63 -1.80 -25.42
C ARG A 28 -6.83 -1.69 -26.36
N PRO A 29 -6.63 -1.62 -27.70
CA PRO A 29 -7.72 -1.49 -28.68
C PRO A 29 -8.76 -2.60 -28.61
N ASN A 30 -8.32 -3.85 -28.37
CA ASN A 30 -9.19 -5.02 -28.32
C ASN A 30 -9.71 -5.34 -26.90
N GLY A 31 -9.63 -4.38 -25.98
CA GLY A 31 -9.95 -4.57 -24.57
C GLY A 31 -8.75 -5.02 -23.73
N GLY A 32 -8.91 -4.92 -22.41
CA GLY A 32 -7.82 -5.16 -21.45
C GLY A 32 -6.87 -3.97 -21.29
N TYR A 33 -5.85 -4.17 -20.46
CA TYR A 33 -4.91 -3.15 -20.02
C TYR A 33 -3.47 -3.69 -20.04
N GLY A 34 -2.49 -2.80 -20.18
CA GLY A 34 -1.07 -3.17 -20.14
C GLY A 34 -0.58 -3.53 -18.75
N GLY A 35 -1.22 -2.98 -17.72
CA GLY A 35 -0.97 -3.32 -16.32
C GLY A 35 -1.92 -2.59 -15.38
N GLU A 36 -1.68 -2.79 -14.09
CA GLU A 36 -2.45 -2.25 -12.99
C GLU A 36 -1.50 -1.88 -11.85
N MET A 37 -1.74 -0.74 -11.20
CA MET A 37 -1.12 -0.36 -9.94
C MET A 37 -2.09 -0.69 -8.81
N ASP A 38 -1.67 -1.50 -7.84
CA ASP A 38 -2.51 -1.95 -6.74
C ASP A 38 -3.02 -0.75 -5.91
N VAL A 39 -2.11 0.03 -5.31
CA VAL A 39 -2.42 1.25 -4.54
C VAL A 39 -1.37 2.32 -4.80
N VAL A 40 -1.81 3.56 -4.99
CA VAL A 40 -0.92 4.74 -5.00
C VAL A 40 -1.41 5.80 -4.03
N ALA A 41 -0.50 6.35 -3.25
CA ALA A 41 -0.76 7.36 -2.24
C ALA A 41 0.06 8.62 -2.54
N PHE A 42 -0.60 9.72 -2.85
CA PHE A 42 0.02 10.98 -3.21
C PHE A 42 0.03 11.97 -2.05
N ASP A 43 1.22 12.47 -1.70
CA ASP A 43 1.39 13.58 -0.77
C ASP A 43 1.50 14.90 -1.55
N TYR A 44 0.42 15.68 -1.52
CA TYR A 44 0.35 16.97 -2.20
C TYR A 44 1.30 18.02 -1.64
N LYS A 45 1.77 17.89 -0.39
CA LYS A 45 2.67 18.86 0.24
C LYS A 45 4.09 18.71 -0.29
N SER A 46 4.58 17.47 -0.40
CA SER A 46 5.92 17.19 -0.90
C SER A 46 5.96 16.84 -2.38
N ASN A 47 4.79 16.71 -3.01
CA ASN A 47 4.63 16.30 -4.40
C ASN A 47 5.24 14.92 -4.71
N LYS A 48 5.22 14.03 -3.71
CA LYS A 48 5.77 12.67 -3.80
C LYS A 48 4.64 11.65 -3.84
N LEU A 49 4.85 10.59 -4.60
CA LEU A 49 3.95 9.45 -4.69
C LEU A 49 4.58 8.25 -4.01
N ILE A 50 3.75 7.47 -3.34
CA ILE A 50 4.10 6.13 -2.88
C ILE A 50 3.28 5.15 -3.73
N HIS A 51 3.96 4.26 -4.45
CA HIS A 51 3.35 3.16 -5.17
C HIS A 51 3.53 1.88 -4.33
N ILE A 52 2.41 1.28 -3.93
CA ILE A 52 2.36 0.09 -3.11
C ILE A 52 1.82 -1.07 -3.95
N GLU A 53 2.55 -2.17 -3.95
CA GLU A 53 2.14 -3.46 -4.53
C GLU A 53 2.07 -4.48 -3.39
N ALA A 54 0.97 -5.22 -3.26
CA ALA A 54 0.73 -6.07 -2.10
C ALA A 54 0.35 -7.50 -2.49
N SER A 55 0.95 -8.50 -1.83
CA SER A 55 0.62 -9.90 -2.09
C SER A 55 0.75 -10.80 -0.86
N MET A 56 -0.16 -11.77 -0.77
CA MET A 56 -0.15 -12.86 0.23
C MET A 56 0.33 -14.19 -0.38
N ASP A 57 0.99 -14.16 -1.53
CA ASP A 57 1.47 -15.36 -2.20
C ASP A 57 2.44 -16.19 -1.34
N ALA A 58 2.56 -17.46 -1.69
CA ALA A 58 3.56 -18.38 -1.14
C ALA A 58 4.70 -18.65 -2.14
N ASP A 59 4.90 -17.77 -3.12
CA ASP A 59 5.91 -17.95 -4.16
C ASP A 59 7.33 -17.90 -3.59
N SER A 60 8.29 -18.41 -4.36
CA SER A 60 9.70 -18.26 -4.02
C SER A 60 10.13 -16.80 -4.11
N ASN A 61 11.18 -16.43 -3.37
CA ASN A 61 11.73 -15.07 -3.43
C ASN A 61 12.18 -14.69 -4.85
N ALA A 62 12.68 -15.64 -5.64
CA ALA A 62 13.08 -15.38 -7.03
C ALA A 62 11.87 -14.95 -7.89
N ILE A 63 10.74 -15.66 -7.78
CA ILE A 63 9.50 -15.31 -8.48
C ILE A 63 8.97 -13.96 -8.01
N ARG A 64 9.02 -13.68 -6.71
CA ARG A 64 8.62 -12.38 -6.16
C ARG A 64 9.48 -11.26 -6.73
N VAL A 65 10.80 -11.40 -6.73
CA VAL A 65 11.72 -10.39 -7.26
C VAL A 65 11.40 -10.08 -8.72
N GLU A 66 11.26 -11.10 -9.56
CA GLU A 66 10.89 -10.91 -10.97
C GLU A 66 9.55 -10.17 -11.11
N ARG A 67 8.53 -10.60 -10.37
CA ARG A 67 7.18 -10.08 -10.49
C ARG A 67 7.07 -8.63 -10.00
N PHE A 68 7.58 -8.33 -8.81
CA PHE A 68 7.48 -6.98 -8.24
C PHE A 68 8.34 -5.99 -9.01
N THR A 69 9.55 -6.34 -9.41
CA THR A 69 10.38 -5.46 -10.25
C THR A 69 9.69 -5.12 -11.57
N ARG A 70 8.95 -6.06 -12.17
CA ARG A 70 8.12 -5.79 -13.35
C ARG A 70 6.93 -4.87 -13.05
N LYS A 71 6.20 -5.10 -11.95
CA LYS A 71 5.08 -4.23 -11.52
C LYS A 71 5.54 -2.79 -11.29
N PHE A 72 6.75 -2.61 -10.76
CA PHE A 72 7.34 -1.32 -10.48
C PHE A 72 8.07 -0.65 -11.66
N ALA A 73 8.25 -1.34 -12.79
CA ALA A 73 8.87 -0.79 -14.00
C ALA A 73 7.91 0.16 -14.76
N ILE A 74 7.46 1.21 -14.07
CA ILE A 74 6.54 2.23 -14.54
C ILE A 74 7.28 3.57 -14.54
N PRO A 75 7.35 4.28 -15.68
CA PRO A 75 8.00 5.59 -15.74
C PRO A 75 7.12 6.68 -15.10
N ILE A 76 7.75 7.75 -14.58
CA ILE A 76 7.06 8.81 -13.82
C ILE A 76 5.92 9.46 -14.62
N GLU A 77 6.12 9.63 -15.93
CA GLU A 77 5.16 10.21 -16.86
C GLU A 77 3.86 9.39 -16.93
N LYS A 78 3.95 8.07 -16.73
CA LYS A 78 2.78 7.20 -16.71
C LYS A 78 1.95 7.38 -15.45
N TYR A 79 2.59 7.60 -14.29
CA TYR A 79 1.87 7.98 -13.08
C TYR A 79 1.16 9.32 -13.28
N ASN A 80 1.86 10.30 -13.85
CA ASN A 80 1.31 11.64 -14.11
C ASN A 80 0.07 11.56 -15.01
N LEU A 81 0.14 10.77 -16.09
CA LEU A 81 -0.99 10.55 -16.99
C LEU A 81 -2.18 9.88 -16.29
N CYS A 82 -1.94 8.84 -15.49
CA CYS A 82 -3.02 8.09 -14.83
C CYS A 82 -3.70 8.86 -13.70
N LEU A 83 -2.95 9.74 -13.03
CA LEU A 83 -3.38 10.50 -11.87
C LEU A 83 -3.78 11.93 -12.19
N ASN A 84 -3.46 12.43 -13.40
CA ASN A 84 -3.64 13.82 -13.78
C ASN A 84 -3.00 14.78 -12.77
N THR A 85 -1.75 14.51 -12.41
CA THR A 85 -0.94 15.29 -11.45
C THR A 85 0.54 15.23 -11.84
N ASP A 86 1.34 16.18 -11.38
CA ASP A 86 2.78 16.20 -11.64
C ASP A 86 3.55 15.61 -10.47
N VAL A 87 3.91 14.33 -10.50
CA VAL A 87 4.70 13.69 -9.45
C VAL A 87 6.18 14.05 -9.59
N SER A 88 6.83 14.40 -8.48
CA SER A 88 8.28 14.70 -8.45
C SER A 88 9.17 13.47 -8.24
N ALA A 89 8.69 12.51 -7.46
CA ALA A 89 9.38 11.24 -7.18
C ALA A 89 8.38 10.17 -6.75
N VAL A 90 8.73 8.91 -6.99
CA VAL A 90 7.93 7.74 -6.61
C VAL A 90 8.75 6.86 -5.65
N GLU A 91 8.25 6.66 -4.43
CA GLU A 91 8.70 5.58 -3.55
C GLU A 91 7.94 4.30 -3.92
N GLN A 92 8.63 3.18 -3.99
CA GLN A 92 8.05 1.88 -4.34
C GLN A 92 8.11 0.94 -3.14
N ILE A 93 6.97 0.36 -2.76
CA ILE A 93 6.86 -0.52 -1.59
C ILE A 93 6.21 -1.84 -1.98
N ALA A 94 6.96 -2.93 -1.82
CA ALA A 94 6.42 -4.29 -1.92
C ALA A 94 5.99 -4.79 -0.53
N ILE A 95 4.69 -4.99 -0.32
CA ILE A 95 4.16 -5.62 0.90
C ILE A 95 3.96 -7.11 0.62
N VAL A 96 4.91 -7.95 1.07
CA VAL A 96 4.87 -9.40 0.79
C VAL A 96 5.65 -10.22 1.81
N GLY A 97 5.21 -11.45 2.01
CA GLY A 97 5.89 -12.44 2.83
C GLY A 97 5.54 -12.34 4.32
N THR A 98 5.53 -13.50 4.97
CA THR A 98 5.19 -13.67 6.40
C THR A 98 6.41 -13.96 7.27
N ALA A 99 7.54 -14.33 6.66
CA ALA A 99 8.79 -14.53 7.36
C ALA A 99 9.45 -13.19 7.71
N LYS A 100 10.30 -13.17 8.74
CA LYS A 100 11.11 -12.00 9.11
C LYS A 100 12.30 -11.75 8.15
N SER A 101 12.48 -12.58 7.11
CA SER A 101 13.55 -12.42 6.14
C SER A 101 13.25 -11.28 5.17
N THR A 102 14.21 -10.38 5.01
CA THR A 102 14.16 -9.32 3.99
C THR A 102 14.41 -9.92 2.61
N ILE A 103 13.61 -9.49 1.63
CA ILE A 103 13.83 -9.74 0.22
C ILE A 103 14.44 -8.47 -0.36
N ASP A 104 15.60 -8.59 -1.01
CA ASP A 104 16.14 -7.50 -1.82
C ASP A 104 15.56 -7.58 -3.24
N PHE A 105 14.77 -6.58 -3.60
CA PHE A 105 14.17 -6.45 -4.92
C PHE A 105 15.07 -5.68 -5.91
N GLY A 106 16.14 -5.03 -5.41
CA GLY A 106 16.92 -4.05 -6.17
C GLY A 106 16.13 -2.79 -6.50
N ASN A 107 16.76 -1.90 -7.29
CA ASN A 107 16.15 -0.67 -7.85
C ASN A 107 15.49 0.28 -6.84
N GLY A 108 15.87 0.21 -5.57
CA GLY A 108 15.29 1.06 -4.51
C GLY A 108 13.87 0.66 -4.07
N ILE A 109 13.38 -0.53 -4.47
CA ILE A 109 12.09 -1.05 -4.02
C ILE A 109 12.19 -1.44 -2.54
N ARG A 110 11.38 -0.81 -1.70
CA ARG A 110 11.34 -1.10 -0.27
C ARG A 110 10.50 -2.35 0.00
N HIS A 111 11.12 -3.36 0.60
CA HIS A 111 10.39 -4.53 1.10
C HIS A 111 9.77 -4.25 2.47
N VAL A 112 8.49 -4.58 2.61
CA VAL A 112 7.77 -4.64 3.89
C VAL A 112 7.12 -6.00 4.00
N THR A 113 7.36 -6.70 5.11
CA THR A 113 6.66 -7.96 5.38
C THR A 113 5.26 -7.69 5.91
N ILE A 114 4.33 -8.62 5.67
CA ILE A 114 2.95 -8.49 6.14
C ILE A 114 2.89 -8.29 7.67
N PRO A 115 3.63 -9.06 8.50
CA PRO A 115 3.64 -8.82 9.94
C PRO A 115 4.23 -7.46 10.32
N SER A 116 5.26 -6.97 9.62
CA SER A 116 5.84 -5.65 9.91
C SER A 116 4.85 -4.53 9.60
N PHE A 117 4.10 -4.63 8.50
CA PHE A 117 3.09 -3.64 8.16
C PHE A 117 1.95 -3.60 9.19
N LEU A 118 1.42 -4.78 9.55
CA LEU A 118 0.38 -4.90 10.58
C LEU A 118 0.87 -4.39 11.95
N ASN A 119 2.08 -4.78 12.36
CA ASN A 119 2.66 -4.33 13.63
C ASN A 119 2.88 -2.82 13.66
N TYR A 120 3.31 -2.23 12.54
CA TYR A 120 3.45 -0.78 12.43
C TYR A 120 2.11 -0.09 12.64
N ILE A 121 1.09 -0.44 11.86
CA ILE A 121 -0.27 0.13 11.98
C ILE A 121 -0.82 -0.07 13.39
N THR A 122 -0.70 -1.28 13.93
CA THR A 122 -1.17 -1.64 15.28
C THR A 122 -0.56 -0.74 16.34
N ARG A 123 0.75 -0.43 16.25
CA ARG A 123 1.42 0.46 17.19
C ARG A 123 0.94 1.90 17.06
N GLU A 124 0.79 2.40 15.84
CA GLU A 124 0.37 3.78 15.59
C GLU A 124 -1.06 4.06 16.10
N VAL A 125 -1.94 3.06 16.07
CA VAL A 125 -3.33 3.20 16.55
C VAL A 125 -3.56 2.67 17.96
N LYS A 126 -2.52 2.20 18.66
CA LYS A 126 -2.64 1.52 19.95
C LYS A 126 -3.35 2.36 21.02
N ASP A 127 -3.01 3.64 21.11
CA ASP A 127 -3.48 4.52 22.19
C ASP A 127 -4.75 5.31 21.82
N LEU A 128 -5.30 5.08 20.62
CA LEU A 128 -6.49 5.76 20.13
C LEU A 128 -7.75 5.13 20.73
N ASP A 129 -8.32 5.80 21.72
CA ASP A 129 -9.61 5.42 22.33
C ASP A 129 -10.75 5.56 21.29
N PRO A 130 -11.41 4.46 20.87
CA PRO A 130 -12.47 4.52 19.88
C PRO A 130 -13.70 5.29 20.36
N MET A 131 -13.87 5.54 21.66
CA MET A 131 -14.96 6.35 22.20
C MET A 131 -14.65 7.85 22.17
N LYS A 132 -13.39 8.24 21.97
CA LYS A 132 -12.94 9.66 21.97
C LYS A 132 -12.40 10.12 20.63
N ALA A 133 -11.77 9.22 19.88
CA ALA A 133 -11.09 9.49 18.63
C ALA A 133 -11.29 8.31 17.67
N ALA A 134 -12.55 8.06 17.30
CA ALA A 134 -12.90 6.93 16.45
C ALA A 134 -12.32 7.10 15.04
N ILE A 135 -11.62 6.08 14.54
CA ILE A 135 -11.26 5.98 13.12
C ILE A 135 -12.56 5.85 12.32
N SER A 136 -12.73 6.65 11.26
CA SER A 136 -13.95 6.71 10.45
C SER A 136 -14.44 5.32 10.01
N GLU A 137 -15.76 5.13 9.93
CA GLU A 137 -16.38 3.89 9.42
C GLU A 137 -16.03 3.61 7.94
N GLY A 138 -15.59 4.63 7.21
CA GLY A 138 -15.03 4.47 5.86
C GLY A 138 -13.70 3.72 5.81
N TYR A 139 -13.06 3.47 6.96
CA TYR A 139 -11.83 2.69 7.10
C TYR A 139 -12.08 1.45 7.99
N PRO A 140 -12.90 0.49 7.54
CA PRO A 140 -13.40 -0.60 8.37
C PRO A 140 -12.29 -1.52 8.91
N ILE A 141 -11.24 -1.80 8.15
CA ILE A 141 -10.14 -2.66 8.61
C ILE A 141 -9.34 -1.93 9.69
N LEU A 142 -8.97 -0.67 9.43
CA LEU A 142 -8.18 0.14 10.36
C LEU A 142 -8.96 0.42 11.66
N ARG A 143 -10.26 0.69 11.55
CA ARG A 143 -11.16 0.81 12.70
C ARG A 143 -11.25 -0.51 13.47
N GLY A 144 -11.34 -1.64 12.78
CA GLY A 144 -11.29 -2.96 13.42
C GLY A 144 -10.01 -3.18 14.25
N ILE A 145 -8.86 -2.75 13.74
CA ILE A 145 -7.58 -2.77 14.48
C ILE A 145 -7.65 -1.87 15.71
N GLN A 146 -8.17 -0.65 15.59
CA GLN A 146 -8.35 0.26 16.74
C GLN A 146 -9.19 -0.38 17.85
N PHE A 147 -10.37 -0.91 17.52
CA PHE A 147 -11.24 -1.56 18.48
C PHE A 147 -10.57 -2.78 19.12
N SER A 148 -9.92 -3.62 18.30
CA SER A 148 -9.19 -4.80 18.79
C SER A 148 -8.10 -4.39 19.78
N ASN A 149 -7.30 -3.36 19.44
CA ASN A 149 -6.24 -2.86 20.30
C ASN A 149 -6.77 -2.31 21.63
N TYR A 150 -7.88 -1.56 21.58
CA TYR A 150 -8.47 -0.97 22.78
C TYR A 150 -8.84 -2.05 23.80
N TYR A 151 -9.48 -3.13 23.38
CA TYR A 151 -9.89 -4.21 24.28
C TYR A 151 -8.76 -5.19 24.63
N LEU A 152 -7.77 -5.37 23.77
CA LEU A 152 -6.64 -6.29 24.05
C LEU A 152 -5.56 -5.70 24.94
N PHE A 153 -5.34 -4.38 24.92
CA PHE A 153 -4.20 -3.74 25.59
C PHE A 153 -4.57 -2.80 26.76
N ARG A 154 -5.86 -2.57 27.01
CA ARG A 154 -6.32 -1.74 28.14
C ARG A 154 -7.14 -2.50 29.19
N GLU A 155 -7.18 -3.83 29.10
CA GLU A 155 -7.52 -4.71 30.22
C GLU A 155 -6.27 -5.06 31.03
#